data_AF-A0A3M1AQ71-F1
#
_entry.id   AF-A0A3M1AQ71-F1
#
_cell.length_a   1.000
_cell.length_b   1.000
_cell.length_c   1.000
_cell.angle_alpha   90.00
_cell.angle_beta   90.00
_cell.angle_gamma   90.00
#
_symmetry.space_group_name_H-M   'P 1'
#
loop_
_entity.id
_entity.type
_entity.pdbx_description
1 polymer ?
#
loop_
_entity_poly.entity_id
_entity_poly.type
_entity_poly.pdbx_seq_one_letter_code
_entity_poly.pdbx_strand_id
1 'polypeptide(L)'
;MFRRLNLILQEFYHDLRTQKTRAFLTTFAVAWGTFSVTMLLAFGEGLEKQMTEGELNAGDKIIRIYGGSTSMVYRGLPKGRSIRLKPEDADLLKRSIPEIDQIGPCFGMKPQVEYQDRTTTDCYTVGVDPSFEELRRMYPIAGGRFINVPDVQEQRRVVFLGYEIARRLFQGEDPIGKEMKIGGFPFKVVGVMQDKFQTSMSNGPDTRRVVIPYSTFHTIWPRRHVWYIAVRPKNLFEHKYVEQRIYEVLGQKYRFDPKDKRALSIWNSIEDE
;
A
#
# COMPACT_ATOMS: atom_id res chain seq x y z
N MET A 1 55.09 34.01 -17.68
CA MET A 1 53.79 33.37 -18.00
C MET A 1 52.63 34.09 -17.33
N PHE A 2 52.61 34.22 -15.99
CA PHE A 2 51.54 34.90 -15.23
C PHE A 2 51.25 36.36 -15.64
N ARG A 3 52.27 37.17 -15.95
CA ARG A 3 52.07 38.57 -16.38
C ARG A 3 51.33 38.71 -17.72
N ARG A 4 51.55 37.80 -18.67
CA ARG A 4 50.85 37.79 -19.96
C ARG A 4 49.40 37.35 -19.80
N LEU A 5 49.15 36.38 -18.94
CA LEU A 5 47.79 35.93 -18.62
C LEU A 5 46.96 37.06 -18.01
N ASN A 6 47.56 37.85 -17.10
CA ASN A 6 46.87 38.96 -16.44
C ASN A 6 46.54 40.11 -17.43
N LEU A 7 47.43 40.38 -18.38
CA LEU A 7 47.18 41.36 -19.44
C LEU A 7 46.05 40.94 -20.38
N ILE A 8 46.02 39.67 -20.81
CA ILE A 8 44.94 39.14 -21.67
C ILE A 8 43.59 39.19 -20.95
N LEU A 9 43.55 38.89 -19.65
CA LEU A 9 42.33 39.01 -18.84
C LEU A 9 41.86 40.45 -18.68
N GLN A 10 42.79 41.41 -18.53
CA GLN A 10 42.47 42.84 -18.47
C GLN A 10 41.90 43.36 -19.79
N GLU A 11 42.48 42.95 -20.92
CA GLU A 11 42.03 43.32 -22.26
C GLU A 11 40.64 42.73 -22.56
N PHE A 12 40.43 41.44 -22.23
CA PHE A 12 39.14 40.76 -22.35
C PHE A 12 38.05 41.41 -21.47
N TYR A 13 38.40 41.81 -20.25
CA TYR A 13 37.48 42.51 -19.36
C TYR A 13 37.12 43.90 -19.88
N HIS A 14 38.08 44.62 -20.47
CA HIS A 14 37.83 45.91 -21.10
C HIS A 14 36.85 45.76 -22.27
N ASP A 15 37.05 44.77 -23.14
CA ASP A 15 36.18 44.46 -24.28
C ASP A 15 34.76 44.04 -23.89
N LEU A 16 34.61 43.24 -22.83
CA LEU A 16 33.30 42.92 -22.24
C LEU A 16 32.57 44.18 -21.74
N ARG A 17 33.34 45.17 -21.24
CA ARG A 17 32.81 46.42 -20.71
C ARG A 17 32.47 47.43 -21.80
N THR A 18 33.05 47.32 -23.00
CA THR A 18 32.65 48.10 -24.19
C THR A 18 31.37 47.55 -24.83
N GLN A 19 31.20 46.22 -24.90
CA GLN A 19 29.99 45.57 -25.46
C GLN A 19 29.03 45.02 -24.39
N LYS A 20 28.70 45.83 -23.38
CA LYS A 20 27.92 45.42 -22.20
C LYS A 20 26.61 44.69 -22.55
N THR A 21 25.85 45.21 -23.52
CA THR A 21 24.54 44.64 -23.89
C THR A 21 24.69 43.27 -24.52
N ARG A 22 25.66 43.09 -25.44
CA ARG A 22 25.87 41.81 -26.12
C ARG A 22 26.38 40.76 -25.13
N ALA A 23 27.37 41.11 -24.31
CA ALA A 23 27.92 40.21 -23.29
C ALA A 23 26.88 39.78 -22.25
N PHE A 24 26.01 40.71 -21.84
CA PHE A 24 24.89 40.41 -20.95
C PHE A 24 23.89 39.45 -21.58
N LEU A 25 23.42 39.73 -22.81
CA LEU A 25 22.43 38.89 -23.49
C LEU A 25 22.95 37.47 -23.75
N THR A 26 24.22 37.30 -24.13
CA THR A 26 24.79 35.96 -24.36
C THR A 26 24.97 35.18 -23.06
N THR A 27 25.49 35.83 -22.01
CA THR A 27 25.64 35.20 -20.68
C THR A 27 24.28 34.84 -20.10
N PHE A 28 23.30 35.71 -20.24
CA PHE A 28 21.93 35.47 -19.80
C PHE A 28 21.29 34.31 -20.57
N ALA A 29 21.44 34.25 -21.90
CA ALA A 29 20.91 33.15 -22.70
C ALA A 29 21.50 31.79 -22.29
N VAL A 30 22.81 31.72 -22.07
CA VAL A 30 23.49 30.49 -21.62
C VAL A 30 23.05 30.13 -20.20
N ALA A 31 23.01 31.09 -19.28
CA ALA A 31 22.59 30.87 -17.90
C ALA A 31 21.12 30.44 -17.79
N TRP A 32 20.24 31.05 -18.60
CA TRP A 32 18.82 30.69 -18.64
C TRP A 32 18.61 29.32 -19.27
N GLY A 33 19.38 28.97 -20.31
CA GLY A 33 19.36 27.65 -20.92
C GLY A 33 19.77 26.56 -19.94
N THR A 34 20.90 26.73 -19.25
CA THR A 34 21.36 25.76 -18.24
C THR A 34 20.42 25.69 -17.04
N PHE A 35 19.88 26.83 -16.58
CA PHE A 35 18.88 26.86 -15.51
C PHE A 35 17.60 26.10 -15.90
N SER A 36 17.08 26.31 -17.11
CA SER A 36 15.86 25.65 -17.57
C SER A 36 16.02 24.13 -17.65
N VAL A 37 17.16 23.66 -18.18
CA VAL A 37 17.44 22.21 -18.28
C VAL A 37 17.66 21.58 -16.90
N THR A 38 18.44 22.22 -16.03
CA THR A 38 18.68 21.71 -14.67
C THR A 38 17.41 21.69 -13.82
N MET A 39 16.56 22.71 -13.94
CA MET A 39 15.26 22.75 -13.26
C MET A 39 14.33 21.63 -13.73
N LEU A 40 14.27 21.38 -15.05
CA LEU A 40 13.46 20.28 -15.60
C LEU A 40 13.96 18.91 -15.13
N LEU A 41 15.28 18.70 -15.09
CA LEU A 41 15.88 17.45 -14.59
C LEU A 41 15.57 17.24 -13.10
N ALA A 42 15.80 18.26 -12.27
CA ALA A 42 15.51 18.19 -10.84
C ALA A 42 14.02 17.91 -10.57
N PHE A 43 13.12 18.50 -11.35
CA PHE A 43 11.70 18.21 -11.26
C PHE A 43 11.36 16.77 -11.70
N GLY A 44 11.95 16.31 -12.80
CA GLY A 44 11.76 14.95 -13.31
C GLY A 44 12.18 13.89 -12.30
N GLU A 45 13.41 13.99 -11.77
CA GLU A 45 13.94 13.07 -10.76
C GLU A 45 13.13 13.13 -9.45
N GLY A 46 12.69 14.32 -9.05
CA GLY A 46 11.84 14.48 -7.87
C GLY A 46 10.48 13.81 -8.03
N LEU A 47 9.85 13.96 -9.19
CA LEU A 47 8.57 13.32 -9.51
C LEU A 47 8.70 11.80 -9.59
N GLU A 48 9.72 11.30 -10.27
CA GLU A 48 10.01 9.86 -10.38
C GLU A 48 10.16 9.25 -8.99
N LYS A 49 11.02 9.83 -8.14
CA LYS A 49 11.23 9.35 -6.77
C LYS A 49 9.93 9.34 -5.97
N GLN A 50 9.11 10.40 -6.08
CA GLN A 50 7.86 10.49 -5.34
C GLN A 50 6.81 9.48 -5.83
N MET A 51 6.77 9.21 -7.13
CA MET A 51 5.88 8.19 -7.71
C MET A 51 6.29 6.79 -7.27
N THR A 52 7.57 6.45 -7.39
CA THR A 52 8.10 5.15 -6.94
C THR A 52 7.88 4.94 -5.45
N GLU A 53 8.13 5.93 -4.59
CA GLU A 53 7.81 5.80 -3.16
C GLU A 53 6.32 5.61 -2.91
N GLY A 54 5.47 6.34 -3.62
CA GLY A 54 4.02 6.23 -3.49
C GLY A 54 3.48 4.86 -3.91
N GLU A 55 4.07 4.24 -4.93
CA GLU A 55 3.74 2.87 -5.35
C GLU A 55 4.16 1.86 -4.29
N LEU A 56 5.42 1.90 -3.87
CA LEU A 56 5.97 1.06 -2.80
C LEU A 56 5.14 1.15 -1.50
N ASN A 57 4.68 2.35 -1.16
CA ASN A 57 3.83 2.61 0.01
C ASN A 57 2.42 2.06 -0.12
N ALA A 58 1.92 1.82 -1.33
CA ALA A 58 0.57 1.30 -1.52
C ALA A 58 0.43 -0.21 -1.21
N GLY A 59 1.55 -0.84 -0.86
CA GLY A 59 1.70 -2.28 -0.74
C GLY A 59 2.09 -2.86 -2.08
N ASP A 60 3.19 -2.36 -2.61
CA ASP A 60 3.79 -2.92 -3.80
C ASP A 60 4.42 -4.27 -3.49
N LYS A 61 4.45 -5.14 -4.48
CA LYS A 61 4.91 -6.53 -4.41
C LYS A 61 3.98 -7.52 -3.73
N ILE A 62 2.67 -7.28 -3.84
CA ILE A 62 1.66 -8.22 -3.34
C ILE A 62 0.69 -8.66 -4.45
N ILE A 63 0.31 -9.92 -4.37
CA ILE A 63 -0.72 -10.54 -5.18
C ILE A 63 -2.00 -10.54 -4.33
N ARG A 64 -3.05 -9.87 -4.82
CA ARG A 64 -4.37 -9.86 -4.18
C ARG A 64 -5.29 -10.83 -4.89
N ILE A 65 -5.81 -11.80 -4.14
CA ILE A 65 -6.66 -12.85 -4.67
C ILE A 65 -8.10 -12.57 -4.24
N TYR A 66 -8.98 -12.33 -5.22
CA TYR A 66 -10.41 -12.18 -5.02
C TYR A 66 -11.16 -13.40 -5.56
N GLY A 67 -12.30 -13.70 -4.94
CA GLY A 67 -13.25 -14.67 -5.48
C GLY A 67 -13.90 -14.15 -6.76
N GLY A 68 -14.02 -15.01 -7.77
CA GLY A 68 -14.67 -14.70 -9.04
C GLY A 68 -15.89 -15.57 -9.31
N SER A 69 -16.20 -15.71 -10.59
CA SER A 69 -17.29 -16.55 -11.08
C SER A 69 -16.77 -17.45 -12.19
N THR A 70 -16.98 -18.76 -12.07
CA THR A 70 -16.51 -19.71 -13.10
C THR A 70 -17.12 -19.39 -14.45
N SER A 71 -16.32 -19.47 -15.51
CA SER A 71 -16.75 -19.24 -16.90
C SER A 71 -16.85 -20.55 -17.70
N MET A 72 -16.19 -21.60 -17.22
CA MET A 72 -16.12 -22.90 -17.89
C MET A 72 -16.86 -23.99 -17.12
N VAL A 73 -17.32 -25.02 -17.84
CA VAL A 73 -17.80 -26.27 -17.26
C VAL A 73 -16.59 -27.11 -16.87
N TYR A 74 -16.56 -27.63 -15.65
CA TYR A 74 -15.43 -28.41 -15.17
C TYR A 74 -15.90 -29.56 -14.28
N ARG A 75 -15.48 -30.80 -14.61
CA ARG A 75 -15.81 -32.03 -13.86
C ARG A 75 -17.30 -32.16 -13.51
N GLY A 76 -18.19 -31.90 -14.48
CA GLY A 76 -19.63 -31.98 -14.31
C GLY A 76 -20.28 -30.82 -13.55
N LEU A 77 -19.52 -29.80 -13.16
CA LEU A 77 -20.05 -28.59 -12.52
C LEU A 77 -20.39 -27.51 -13.56
N PRO A 78 -21.51 -26.78 -13.37
CA PRO A 78 -21.93 -25.73 -14.28
C PRO A 78 -21.04 -24.48 -14.19
N LYS A 79 -21.05 -23.69 -15.26
CA LYS A 79 -20.51 -22.32 -15.28
C LYS A 79 -21.34 -21.37 -14.41
N GLY A 80 -20.78 -20.21 -14.06
CA GLY A 80 -21.45 -19.16 -13.29
C GLY A 80 -21.44 -19.37 -11.78
N ARG A 81 -20.65 -20.31 -11.28
CA ARG A 81 -20.57 -20.60 -9.85
C ARG A 81 -19.69 -19.57 -9.17
N SER A 82 -20.21 -18.94 -8.12
CA SER A 82 -19.47 -17.96 -7.32
C SER A 82 -18.43 -18.67 -6.47
N ILE A 83 -17.15 -18.31 -6.68
CA ILE A 83 -16.04 -18.74 -5.82
C ILE A 83 -15.92 -17.70 -4.72
N ARG A 84 -16.07 -18.14 -3.46
CA ARG A 84 -15.96 -17.27 -2.30
C ARG A 84 -14.86 -17.81 -1.40
N LEU A 85 -13.79 -17.03 -1.29
CA LEU A 85 -12.62 -17.38 -0.51
C LEU A 85 -12.97 -17.43 0.97
N LYS A 86 -12.32 -18.33 1.70
CA LYS A 86 -12.45 -18.51 3.15
C LYS A 86 -11.12 -18.26 3.84
N PRO A 87 -11.11 -17.96 5.15
CA PRO A 87 -9.86 -17.73 5.88
C PRO A 87 -8.89 -18.91 5.79
N GLU A 88 -9.41 -20.15 5.79
CA GLU A 88 -8.60 -21.36 5.71
C GLU A 88 -7.93 -21.55 4.33
N ASP A 89 -8.32 -20.78 3.32
CA ASP A 89 -7.60 -20.75 2.03
C ASP A 89 -6.20 -20.14 2.20
N ALA A 90 -6.04 -19.17 3.10
CA ALA A 90 -4.73 -18.59 3.37
C ALA A 90 -3.77 -19.64 3.96
N ASP A 91 -4.23 -20.43 4.92
CA ASP A 91 -3.44 -21.53 5.50
C ASP A 91 -3.13 -22.62 4.47
N LEU A 92 -4.09 -22.96 3.61
CA LEU A 92 -3.88 -23.93 2.53
C LEU A 92 -2.80 -23.44 1.57
N LEU A 93 -2.91 -22.20 1.08
CA LEU A 93 -1.93 -21.61 0.17
C LEU A 93 -0.54 -21.55 0.81
N LYS A 94 -0.44 -21.14 2.08
CA LYS A 94 0.83 -21.09 2.81
C LYS A 94 1.51 -22.46 2.91
N ARG A 95 0.73 -23.54 3.07
CA ARG A 95 1.25 -24.92 3.16
C ARG A 95 1.58 -25.52 1.79
N SER A 96 0.83 -25.15 0.76
CA SER A 96 0.95 -25.76 -0.59
C SER A 96 1.95 -25.06 -1.52
N ILE A 97 2.36 -23.82 -1.21
CA ILE A 97 3.22 -22.99 -2.06
C ILE A 97 4.39 -22.47 -1.21
N PRO A 98 5.52 -23.20 -1.14
CA PRO A 98 6.70 -22.81 -0.36
C PRO A 98 7.33 -21.48 -0.77
N GLU A 99 7.05 -21.01 -1.98
CA GLU A 99 7.53 -19.75 -2.57
C GLU A 99 6.81 -18.53 -1.99
N ILE A 100 5.72 -18.72 -1.24
CA ILE A 100 5.06 -17.65 -0.50
C ILE A 100 5.88 -17.30 0.75
N ASP A 101 6.20 -16.01 0.91
CA ASP A 101 6.86 -15.48 2.11
C ASP A 101 5.82 -15.11 3.16
N GLN A 102 4.93 -14.19 2.79
CA GLN A 102 3.88 -13.66 3.67
C GLN A 102 2.51 -13.83 3.02
N ILE A 103 1.51 -14.15 3.84
CA ILE A 103 0.13 -14.33 3.41
C ILE A 103 -0.83 -14.00 4.54
N GLY A 104 -1.90 -13.30 4.22
CA GLY A 104 -2.90 -12.89 5.21
C GLY A 104 -4.31 -12.78 4.63
N PRO A 105 -5.33 -13.32 5.31
CA PRO A 105 -6.72 -13.06 4.96
C PRO A 105 -7.06 -11.60 5.27
N CYS A 106 -7.74 -10.94 4.33
CA CYS A 106 -8.20 -9.56 4.51
C CYS A 106 -9.73 -9.54 4.56
N PHE A 107 -10.26 -9.08 5.69
CA PHE A 107 -11.68 -8.77 5.84
C PHE A 107 -11.88 -7.27 5.72
N GLY A 108 -13.04 -6.84 5.23
CA GLY A 108 -13.33 -5.42 5.03
C GLY A 108 -14.81 -5.10 5.26
N MET A 109 -15.05 -3.99 5.96
CA MET A 109 -16.38 -3.40 6.15
C MET A 109 -16.28 -1.91 6.46
N LYS A 110 -17.42 -1.21 6.45
CA LYS A 110 -17.53 0.22 6.79
C LYS A 110 -18.49 0.43 7.97
N PRO A 111 -18.13 0.00 9.19
CA PRO A 111 -18.92 0.25 10.37
C PRO A 111 -18.80 1.71 10.78
N GLN A 112 -19.74 2.18 11.60
CA GLN A 112 -19.64 3.46 12.25
C GLN A 112 -18.51 3.44 13.28
N VAL A 113 -17.67 4.46 13.30
CA VAL A 113 -16.54 4.59 14.23
C VAL A 113 -16.71 5.85 15.06
N GLU A 114 -16.63 5.70 16.38
CA GLU A 114 -17.01 6.72 17.34
C GLU A 114 -15.95 6.90 18.41
N TYR A 115 -15.70 8.15 18.79
CA TYR A 115 -14.92 8.52 19.95
C TYR A 115 -15.61 9.71 20.62
N GLN A 116 -16.07 9.51 21.87
CA GLN A 116 -16.88 10.49 22.60
C GLN A 116 -18.08 10.94 21.74
N ASP A 117 -18.26 12.25 21.53
CA ASP A 117 -19.36 12.82 20.73
C ASP A 117 -19.03 12.89 19.22
N ARG A 118 -17.89 12.33 18.78
CA ARG A 118 -17.40 12.41 17.40
C ARG A 118 -17.58 11.07 16.69
N THR A 119 -18.13 11.13 15.49
CA THR A 119 -18.44 9.94 14.69
C THR A 119 -17.94 10.09 13.25
N THR A 120 -17.41 9.01 12.69
CA THR A 120 -17.08 8.91 11.26
C THR A 120 -17.63 7.61 10.69
N THR A 121 -18.23 7.69 9.51
CA THR A 121 -18.78 6.53 8.77
C THR A 121 -17.99 6.21 7.51
N ASP A 122 -17.15 7.15 7.06
CA ASP A 122 -16.28 6.99 5.89
C ASP A 122 -14.90 6.44 6.29
N CYS A 123 -14.91 5.30 6.96
CA CYS A 123 -13.68 4.59 7.34
C CYS A 123 -13.80 3.12 6.94
N TYR A 124 -12.71 2.60 6.38
CA TYR A 124 -12.65 1.21 5.96
C TYR A 124 -12.01 0.38 7.07
N THR A 125 -12.84 -0.38 7.79
CA THR A 125 -12.36 -1.27 8.85
C THR A 125 -11.91 -2.60 8.25
N VAL A 126 -10.67 -2.97 8.52
CA VAL A 126 -10.05 -4.20 8.03
C VAL A 126 -9.61 -5.10 9.17
N GLY A 127 -9.92 -6.38 9.05
CA GLY A 127 -9.38 -7.44 9.90
C GLY A 127 -8.14 -8.01 9.23
N VAL A 128 -6.98 -7.93 9.89
CA VAL A 128 -5.69 -8.31 9.32
C VAL A 128 -4.81 -9.13 10.27
N ASP A 129 -3.77 -9.74 9.71
CA ASP A 129 -2.68 -10.42 10.40
C ASP A 129 -1.49 -9.44 10.65
N PRO A 130 -0.59 -9.67 11.63
CA PRO A 130 0.56 -8.79 11.88
C PRO A 130 1.44 -8.55 10.67
N SER A 131 1.58 -9.55 9.78
CA SER A 131 2.32 -9.40 8.51
C SER A 131 1.82 -8.24 7.63
N PHE A 132 0.57 -7.79 7.83
CA PHE A 132 0.00 -6.68 7.09
C PHE A 132 0.73 -5.34 7.30
N GLU A 133 1.46 -5.18 8.40
CA GLU A 133 2.32 -4.02 8.65
C GLU A 133 3.33 -3.84 7.52
N GLU A 134 4.14 -4.86 7.27
CA GLU A 134 5.20 -4.84 6.26
C GLU A 134 4.64 -4.91 4.85
N LEU A 135 3.59 -5.73 4.64
CA LEU A 135 2.94 -5.87 3.34
C LEU A 135 2.42 -4.55 2.78
N ARG A 136 2.04 -3.60 3.65
CA ARG A 136 1.49 -2.30 3.24
C ARG A 136 2.22 -1.12 3.86
N ARG A 137 3.43 -1.32 4.41
CA ARG A 137 4.24 -0.28 5.07
C ARG A 137 3.42 0.60 6.02
N MET A 138 2.57 -0.02 6.84
CA MET A 138 1.69 0.68 7.78
C MET A 138 2.39 0.89 9.12
N TYR A 139 3.56 1.53 9.10
CA TYR A 139 4.40 1.67 10.27
C TYR A 139 3.79 2.61 11.34
N PRO A 140 3.88 2.26 12.63
CA PRO A 140 3.38 3.08 13.72
C PRO A 140 4.22 4.35 13.93
N ILE A 141 3.57 5.44 14.37
CA ILE A 141 4.26 6.59 14.96
C ILE A 141 4.94 6.20 16.28
N ALA A 142 5.89 7.02 16.74
CA ALA A 142 6.55 6.81 18.03
C ALA A 142 5.53 6.73 19.19
N GLY A 143 5.75 5.81 20.11
CA GLY A 143 4.84 5.55 21.24
C GLY A 143 3.70 4.57 20.94
N GLY A 144 3.48 4.22 19.66
CA GLY A 144 2.49 3.24 19.24
C GLY A 144 3.12 1.93 18.77
N ARG A 145 2.25 0.96 18.46
CA ARG A 145 2.62 -0.30 17.80
C ARG A 145 1.54 -0.73 16.81
N PHE A 146 1.92 -1.54 15.82
CA PHE A 146 0.96 -2.28 15.02
C PHE A 146 0.38 -3.48 15.80
N ILE A 147 -0.57 -4.18 15.19
CA ILE A 147 -1.17 -5.42 15.68
C ILE A 147 -0.10 -6.52 15.72
N ASN A 148 -0.06 -7.30 16.81
CA ASN A 148 0.90 -8.39 16.98
C ASN A 148 0.24 -9.77 17.11
N VAL A 149 1.06 -10.82 17.16
CA VAL A 149 0.60 -12.21 17.22
C VAL A 149 -0.27 -12.49 18.46
N PRO A 150 0.09 -12.05 19.69
CA PRO A 150 -0.78 -12.16 20.86
C PRO A 150 -2.16 -11.52 20.68
N ASP A 151 -2.24 -10.34 20.04
CA ASP A 151 -3.53 -9.69 19.80
C ASP A 151 -4.46 -10.56 18.95
N VAL A 152 -3.90 -11.26 17.96
CA VAL A 152 -4.65 -12.22 17.14
C VAL A 152 -5.03 -13.46 17.93
N GLN A 153 -4.07 -14.09 18.62
CA GLN A 153 -4.30 -15.35 19.33
C GLN A 153 -5.31 -15.21 20.46
N GLU A 154 -5.24 -14.12 21.22
CA GLU A 154 -6.13 -13.85 22.35
C GLU A 154 -7.39 -13.05 21.94
N GLN A 155 -7.57 -12.79 20.65
CA GLN A 155 -8.71 -12.02 20.11
C GLN A 155 -8.88 -10.66 20.80
N ARG A 156 -7.77 -9.97 21.06
CA ARG A 156 -7.79 -8.69 21.78
C ARG A 156 -8.55 -7.64 20.97
N ARG A 157 -9.35 -6.84 21.67
CA ARG A 157 -10.06 -5.68 21.08
C ARG A 157 -9.14 -4.47 21.03
N VAL A 158 -8.14 -4.56 20.17
CA VAL A 158 -7.20 -3.48 19.89
C VAL A 158 -7.42 -2.94 18.49
N VAL A 159 -7.09 -1.66 18.29
CA VAL A 159 -7.20 -0.98 17.00
C VAL A 159 -5.94 -0.19 16.69
N PHE A 160 -5.52 -0.28 15.44
CA PHE A 160 -4.51 0.57 14.84
C PHE A 160 -5.18 1.51 13.82
N LEU A 161 -4.90 2.81 13.92
CA LEU A 161 -5.61 3.83 13.15
C LEU A 161 -4.77 4.37 12.00
N GLY A 162 -5.40 4.58 10.84
CA GLY A 162 -4.84 5.42 9.79
C GLY A 162 -4.71 6.88 10.26
N TYR A 163 -3.71 7.57 9.73
CA TYR A 163 -3.35 8.94 10.12
C TYR A 163 -4.53 9.93 10.05
N GLU A 164 -5.29 9.96 8.96
CA GLU A 164 -6.44 10.87 8.81
C GLU A 164 -7.59 10.55 9.77
N ILE A 165 -7.83 9.27 10.05
CA ILE A 165 -8.87 8.86 11.02
C ILE A 165 -8.50 9.33 12.42
N ALA A 166 -7.25 9.10 12.83
CA ALA A 166 -6.75 9.55 14.13
C ALA A 166 -6.87 11.08 14.25
N ARG A 167 -6.42 11.83 13.24
CA ARG A 167 -6.51 13.30 13.24
C ARG A 167 -7.96 13.80 13.33
N ARG A 168 -8.88 13.17 12.60
CA ARG A 168 -10.30 13.57 12.58
C ARG A 168 -11.00 13.28 13.90
N LEU A 169 -10.78 12.10 14.49
CA LEU A 169 -11.48 11.68 15.70
C LEU A 169 -10.89 12.31 16.96
N PHE A 170 -9.56 12.46 17.04
CA PHE A 170 -8.89 12.91 18.26
C PHE A 170 -8.52 14.40 18.23
N GLN A 171 -8.57 15.08 17.07
CA GLN A 171 -8.38 16.53 16.93
C GLN A 171 -7.11 17.09 17.61
N GLY A 172 -6.00 16.34 17.55
CA GLY A 172 -4.72 16.71 18.15
C GLY A 172 -4.46 16.13 19.54
N GLU A 173 -5.45 15.46 20.14
CA GLU A 173 -5.25 14.64 21.33
C GLU A 173 -4.47 13.35 20.98
N ASP A 174 -3.60 12.86 21.87
CA ASP A 174 -2.89 11.58 21.64
C ASP A 174 -3.87 10.40 21.72
N PRO A 175 -4.12 9.68 20.61
CA PRO A 175 -5.10 8.60 20.60
C PRO A 175 -4.60 7.33 21.30
N ILE A 176 -3.29 7.15 21.45
CA ILE A 176 -2.71 5.88 21.91
C ILE A 176 -3.11 5.61 23.36
N GLY A 177 -3.57 4.39 23.62
CA GLY A 177 -4.04 3.95 24.93
C GLY A 177 -5.50 4.27 25.23
N LYS A 178 -6.16 5.11 24.41
CA LYS A 178 -7.58 5.46 24.60
C LYS A 178 -8.52 4.40 24.06
N GLU A 179 -9.75 4.44 24.55
CA GLU A 179 -10.83 3.59 24.05
C GLU A 179 -11.72 4.33 23.06
N MET A 180 -12.16 3.63 22.03
CA MET A 180 -13.08 4.11 21.01
C MET A 180 -14.05 2.99 20.62
N LYS A 181 -15.15 3.31 19.92
CA LYS A 181 -16.12 2.30 19.48
C LYS A 181 -16.05 2.10 17.97
N ILE A 182 -16.16 0.84 17.55
CA ILE A 182 -16.25 0.43 16.15
C ILE A 182 -17.48 -0.46 16.02
N GLY A 183 -18.49 0.01 15.29
CA GLY A 183 -19.80 -0.65 15.16
C GLY A 183 -20.46 -0.94 16.50
N GLY A 184 -20.30 -0.03 17.48
CA GLY A 184 -20.83 -0.16 18.84
C GLY A 184 -19.97 -0.95 19.83
N PHE A 185 -18.90 -1.63 19.39
CA PHE A 185 -18.02 -2.40 20.27
C PHE A 185 -16.80 -1.58 20.72
N PRO A 186 -16.34 -1.68 21.98
CA PRO A 186 -15.18 -0.94 22.47
C PRO A 186 -13.87 -1.58 22.00
N PHE A 187 -12.91 -0.73 21.62
CA PHE A 187 -11.55 -1.07 21.23
C PHE A 187 -10.54 -0.10 21.83
N LYS A 188 -9.39 -0.62 22.24
CA LYS A 188 -8.26 0.19 22.70
C LYS A 188 -7.32 0.54 21.55
N VAL A 189 -7.01 1.81 21.35
CA VAL A 189 -6.05 2.26 20.34
C VAL A 189 -4.64 1.88 20.80
N VAL A 190 -3.92 1.12 19.97
CA VAL A 190 -2.53 0.68 20.25
C VAL A 190 -1.49 1.39 19.41
N GLY A 191 -1.91 2.06 18.33
CA GLY A 191 -1.00 2.82 17.47
C GLY A 191 -1.74 3.58 16.39
N VAL A 192 -1.00 4.49 15.76
CA VAL A 192 -1.44 5.28 14.60
C VAL A 192 -0.39 5.15 13.52
N MET A 193 -0.83 5.04 12.28
CA MET A 193 0.04 5.02 11.11
C MET A 193 0.77 6.35 10.95
N GLN A 194 2.05 6.29 10.62
CA GLN A 194 2.78 7.44 10.09
C GLN A 194 2.09 7.94 8.81
N ASP A 195 2.05 9.25 8.62
CA ASP A 195 1.51 9.80 7.37
C ASP A 195 2.42 9.38 6.20
N LYS A 196 1.80 8.95 5.11
CA LYS A 196 2.52 8.47 3.93
C LYS A 196 1.78 8.84 2.67
N PHE A 197 2.53 9.23 1.65
CA PHE A 197 2.02 9.34 0.29
C PHE A 197 1.89 7.94 -0.29
N GLN A 198 0.75 7.64 -0.92
CA GLN A 198 0.52 6.41 -1.65
C GLN A 198 -0.26 6.69 -2.93
N THR A 199 0.12 6.02 -4.03
CA THR A 199 -0.52 6.20 -5.35
C THR A 199 -1.73 5.28 -5.51
N SER A 200 -1.66 4.03 -5.03
CA SER A 200 -2.80 3.10 -5.10
C SER A 200 -3.76 3.29 -3.93
N MET A 201 -5.04 3.45 -4.26
CA MET A 201 -6.13 3.68 -3.30
C MET A 201 -7.09 2.48 -3.26
N SER A 202 -6.60 1.24 -3.39
CA SER A 202 -7.48 0.06 -3.45
C SER A 202 -8.46 0.03 -2.27
N ASN A 203 -9.68 0.51 -2.49
CA ASN A 203 -10.75 0.73 -1.50
C ASN A 203 -10.51 1.83 -0.46
N GLY A 204 -9.79 2.87 -0.86
CA GLY A 204 -9.43 4.03 -0.06
C GLY A 204 -7.95 4.05 0.35
N PRO A 205 -7.43 5.23 0.71
CA PRO A 205 -6.07 5.37 1.22
C PRO A 205 -5.93 4.71 2.59
N ASP A 206 -4.71 4.29 2.94
CA ASP A 206 -4.46 3.61 4.22
C ASP A 206 -4.62 4.57 5.41
N THR A 207 -4.44 5.86 5.14
CA THR A 207 -4.70 6.96 6.07
C THR A 207 -6.16 6.99 6.55
N ARG A 208 -7.10 6.45 5.76
CA ARG A 208 -8.53 6.34 6.09
C ARG A 208 -8.98 4.95 6.56
N ARG A 209 -8.04 4.09 6.95
CA ARG A 209 -8.33 2.74 7.45
C ARG A 209 -8.39 2.66 8.97
N VAL A 210 -9.16 1.70 9.43
CA VAL A 210 -9.23 1.26 10.82
C VAL A 210 -8.83 -0.21 10.82
N VAL A 211 -7.76 -0.56 11.51
CA VAL A 211 -7.16 -1.88 11.41
C VAL A 211 -7.33 -2.61 12.75
N ILE A 212 -7.90 -3.80 12.71
CA ILE A 212 -8.10 -4.65 13.89
C ILE A 212 -7.59 -6.08 13.61
N PRO A 213 -7.29 -6.90 14.64
CA PRO A 213 -6.91 -8.29 14.44
C PRO A 213 -7.99 -9.05 13.68
N TYR A 214 -7.60 -9.87 12.69
CA TYR A 214 -8.56 -10.61 11.88
C TYR A 214 -9.44 -11.56 12.71
N SER A 215 -8.88 -12.14 13.77
CA SER A 215 -9.59 -13.03 14.69
C SER A 215 -10.69 -12.27 15.44
N THR A 216 -10.37 -11.09 15.98
CA THR A 216 -11.33 -10.18 16.64
C THR A 216 -12.42 -9.74 15.66
N PHE A 217 -12.05 -9.38 14.43
CA PHE A 217 -13.03 -9.04 13.38
C PHE A 217 -14.01 -10.18 13.14
N HIS A 218 -13.50 -11.41 13.00
CA HIS A 218 -14.31 -12.60 12.76
C HIS A 218 -15.23 -12.94 13.93
N THR A 219 -14.76 -12.76 15.17
CA THR A 219 -15.57 -13.00 16.37
C THR A 219 -16.73 -12.00 16.49
N ILE A 220 -16.48 -10.72 16.21
CA ILE A 220 -17.52 -9.66 16.33
C ILE A 220 -18.48 -9.69 15.15
N TRP A 221 -17.95 -9.92 13.94
CA TRP A 221 -18.74 -9.99 12.71
C TRP A 221 -18.45 -11.30 11.98
N PRO A 222 -19.11 -12.40 12.38
CA PRO A 222 -18.91 -13.71 11.77
C PRO A 222 -19.12 -13.66 10.26
N ARG A 223 -18.01 -13.73 9.52
CA ARG A 223 -18.02 -13.78 8.05
C ARG A 223 -17.41 -15.09 7.61
N ARG A 224 -18.22 -15.91 6.91
CA ARG A 224 -17.77 -17.17 6.30
C ARG A 224 -16.77 -16.97 5.16
N HIS A 225 -16.65 -15.75 4.64
CA HIS A 225 -15.83 -15.46 3.47
C HIS A 225 -14.95 -14.24 3.72
N VAL A 226 -13.71 -14.33 3.27
CA VAL A 226 -12.78 -13.20 3.24
C VAL A 226 -13.09 -12.34 2.02
N TRP A 227 -12.70 -11.07 2.09
CA TRP A 227 -12.90 -10.17 0.96
C TRP A 227 -11.82 -10.38 -0.10
N TYR A 228 -10.56 -10.49 0.33
CA TYR A 228 -9.46 -10.98 -0.50
C TYR A 228 -8.37 -11.62 0.37
N ILE A 229 -7.41 -12.28 -0.26
CA ILE A 229 -6.19 -12.79 0.38
C ILE A 229 -5.01 -12.02 -0.21
N ALA A 230 -4.18 -11.44 0.65
CA ALA A 230 -2.91 -10.84 0.26
C ALA A 230 -1.81 -11.89 0.32
N VAL A 231 -0.99 -11.97 -0.73
CA VAL A 231 0.15 -12.88 -0.82
C VAL A 231 1.37 -12.10 -1.26
N ARG A 232 2.52 -12.33 -0.63
CA ARG A 232 3.82 -11.83 -1.07
C ARG A 232 4.74 -13.01 -1.38
N PRO A 233 5.28 -13.11 -2.60
CA PRO A 233 6.26 -14.14 -2.93
C PRO A 233 7.62 -13.83 -2.29
N LYS A 234 8.41 -14.86 -2.01
CA LYS A 234 9.81 -14.75 -1.55
C LYS A 234 10.68 -14.10 -2.60
N ASN A 235 10.49 -14.51 -3.85
CA ASN A 235 11.18 -13.98 -5.01
C ASN A 235 10.16 -13.29 -5.93
N LEU A 236 10.38 -11.99 -6.18
CA LEU A 236 9.47 -11.19 -7.00
C LEU A 236 9.42 -11.70 -8.46
N PHE A 237 10.54 -12.22 -8.98
CA PHE A 237 10.60 -12.78 -10.33
C PHE A 237 9.74 -14.04 -10.51
N GLU A 238 9.38 -14.70 -9.41
CA GLU A 238 8.54 -15.92 -9.42
C GLU A 238 7.04 -15.59 -9.26
N HIS A 239 6.64 -14.31 -9.29
CA HIS A 239 5.25 -13.90 -9.10
C HIS A 239 4.26 -14.64 -10.03
N LYS A 240 4.64 -14.85 -11.31
CA LYS A 240 3.81 -15.60 -12.28
C LYS A 240 3.69 -17.08 -11.93
N TYR A 241 4.78 -17.68 -11.43
CA TYR A 241 4.77 -19.07 -10.96
C TYR A 241 3.85 -19.21 -9.74
N VAL A 242 3.97 -18.31 -8.76
CA VAL A 242 3.11 -18.27 -7.58
C VAL A 242 1.65 -18.08 -7.96
N GLU A 243 1.35 -17.19 -8.91
CA GLU A 243 0.00 -16.97 -9.43
C GLU A 243 -0.59 -18.25 -10.05
N GLN A 244 0.18 -18.94 -10.90
CA GLN A 244 -0.26 -20.21 -11.49
C GLN A 244 -0.53 -21.27 -10.40
N ARG A 245 0.35 -21.39 -9.42
CA ARG A 245 0.20 -22.32 -8.29
C ARG A 245 -1.04 -22.00 -7.45
N ILE A 246 -1.39 -20.72 -7.27
CA ILE A 246 -2.62 -20.29 -6.60
C ILE A 246 -3.85 -20.83 -7.36
N TYR A 247 -3.90 -20.67 -8.68
CA TYR A 247 -5.00 -21.22 -9.51
C TYR A 247 -5.09 -22.74 -9.40
N GLU A 248 -3.97 -23.46 -9.35
CA GLU A 248 -3.95 -24.91 -9.24
C GLU A 248 -4.47 -25.39 -7.87
N VAL A 249 -3.98 -24.81 -6.78
CA VAL A 249 -4.35 -25.19 -5.41
C VAL A 249 -5.82 -24.85 -5.13
N LEU A 250 -6.24 -23.62 -5.45
CA LEU A 250 -7.64 -23.22 -5.27
C LEU A 250 -8.57 -23.89 -6.28
N GLY A 251 -8.11 -24.17 -7.50
CA GLY A 251 -8.85 -24.92 -8.51
C GLY A 251 -9.18 -26.34 -8.07
N GLN A 252 -8.25 -27.00 -7.37
CA GLN A 252 -8.51 -28.30 -6.76
C GLN A 252 -9.55 -28.21 -5.62
N LYS A 253 -9.39 -27.26 -4.69
CA LYS A 253 -10.33 -27.10 -3.56
C LYS A 253 -11.73 -26.74 -4.02
N TYR A 254 -11.83 -25.72 -4.89
CA TYR A 254 -13.11 -25.19 -5.35
C TYR A 254 -13.65 -25.89 -6.59
N ARG A 255 -12.92 -26.85 -7.18
CA ARG A 255 -13.30 -27.60 -8.39
C ARG A 255 -13.59 -26.70 -9.59
N PHE A 256 -12.64 -25.85 -9.94
CA PHE A 256 -12.67 -25.09 -11.20
C PHE A 256 -11.41 -25.41 -12.01
N ASP A 257 -11.46 -25.17 -13.33
CA ASP A 257 -10.30 -25.40 -14.19
C ASP A 257 -9.22 -24.33 -13.89
N PRO A 258 -7.97 -24.69 -13.56
CA PRO A 258 -6.92 -23.71 -13.31
C PRO A 258 -6.67 -22.71 -14.45
N LYS A 259 -7.10 -23.02 -15.68
CA LYS A 259 -7.03 -22.11 -16.84
C LYS A 259 -8.18 -21.08 -16.88
N ASP A 260 -9.20 -21.24 -16.05
CA ASP A 260 -10.34 -20.31 -15.95
C ASP A 260 -9.96 -19.07 -15.13
N LYS A 261 -9.35 -18.09 -15.81
CA LYS A 261 -8.97 -16.78 -15.24
C LYS A 261 -10.14 -15.95 -14.70
N ARG A 262 -11.39 -16.37 -14.89
CA ARG A 262 -12.57 -15.69 -14.31
C ARG A 262 -13.00 -16.29 -12.98
N ALA A 263 -12.56 -17.52 -12.67
CA ALA A 263 -12.89 -18.19 -11.42
C ALA A 263 -12.27 -17.49 -10.19
N LEU A 264 -11.08 -16.91 -10.36
CA LEU A 264 -10.44 -16.02 -9.41
C LEU A 264 -10.14 -14.69 -10.11
N SER A 265 -10.29 -13.57 -9.41
CA SER A 265 -9.78 -12.29 -9.88
C SER A 265 -8.49 -12.02 -9.12
N ILE A 266 -7.36 -12.20 -9.79
CA ILE A 266 -6.04 -11.94 -9.21
C ILE A 266 -5.57 -10.59 -9.71
N TRP A 267 -5.16 -9.74 -8.77
CA TRP A 267 -4.53 -8.46 -9.05
C TRP A 267 -3.09 -8.52 -8.57
N ASN A 268 -2.16 -8.53 -9.52
CA ASN A 268 -0.74 -8.75 -9.28
C ASN A 268 0.00 -7.42 -9.45
N SER A 269 0.33 -6.75 -8.35
CA SER A 269 1.03 -5.46 -8.47
C SER A 269 2.47 -5.59 -8.95
N ILE A 270 3.05 -6.80 -8.92
CA ILE A 270 4.43 -7.07 -9.37
C ILE A 270 4.52 -7.06 -10.90
N GLU A 271 3.43 -7.35 -11.62
CA GLU A 271 3.45 -7.40 -13.08
C GLU A 271 3.46 -6.01 -13.73
N ASP A 272 3.10 -4.97 -12.95
CA ASP A 272 3.02 -3.58 -13.42
C ASP A 272 4.34 -2.80 -13.22
N GLU A 273 5.40 -3.42 -12.65
CA GLU A 273 6.80 -2.94 -12.58
C GLU A 273 7.66 -3.55 -13.71
#